data_AF-A0A1F5CVH7-F1
#
_entry.id   AF-A0A1F5CVH7-F1
#
_cell.length_a   1.000
_cell.length_b   1.000
_cell.length_c   1.000
_cell.angle_alpha   90.00
_cell.angle_beta   90.00
_cell.angle_gamma   90.00
#
_symmetry.space_group_name_H-M   'P 1'
#
loop_
_entity.id
_entity.type
_entity.pdbx_description
1 polymer ?
#
loop_
_entity_poly.entity_id
_entity_poly.type
_entity_poly.pdbx_seq_one_letter_code
_entity_poly.pdbx_strand_id
1 'polypeptide(L)'
;MDSSNSYLYFFGCVIPNRYPGIEYAVRWVTGKGGFNMDMKDHREFSCCPVPGIFYSTDKDTWLLLASRNLVLAQDERRQIVTVCNGCLASLMKATEYLQEPKTMGKVNRTLSQIGKKYTGVPVRTEGKRRIFEPVRVRHYVELMVKDVGLDAIKEKAKHPLKNIRVAVHYGCHYLRPTEHAAFDDPNDPVMIDNIVEACGATSVEYEDRLDCCGAGGGVRSHIVDLANALTRDKCTKISAAGADCIVTGCPFCLLQFDNAQKSFMKEGIPVMHVSQLQALSMGIDPISLGFDTHHVSAHSFLRKLRGH
;
A
#
# COMPACT_ATOMS: atom_id res chain seq x y z
N MET A 1 0.45 19.14 21.00
CA MET A 1 0.93 17.90 20.36
C MET A 1 1.03 18.21 18.89
N ASP A 2 2.23 18.14 18.33
CA ASP A 2 2.42 18.36 16.91
C ASP A 2 1.71 17.21 16.15
N SER A 3 0.59 17.52 15.49
CA SER A 3 -0.22 16.56 14.74
C SER A 3 0.50 16.03 13.50
N SER A 4 1.73 16.46 13.26
CA SER A 4 2.58 16.06 12.14
C SER A 4 2.96 14.58 12.12
N ASN A 5 2.83 13.86 13.25
CA ASN A 5 3.24 12.45 13.38
C ASN A 5 2.15 11.51 13.94
N SER A 6 0.88 11.88 13.81
CA SER A 6 -0.28 11.06 14.24
C SER A 6 -1.08 10.55 13.03
N TYR A 7 -1.35 9.25 12.99
CA TYR A 7 -1.90 8.58 11.82
C TYR A 7 -3.16 7.78 12.13
N LEU A 8 -4.05 7.68 11.14
CA LEU A 8 -5.11 6.70 11.04
C LEU A 8 -4.71 5.63 10.02
N TYR A 9 -4.72 4.36 10.45
CA TYR A 9 -4.41 3.24 9.58
C TYR A 9 -5.62 2.89 8.71
N PHE A 10 -5.50 3.15 7.40
CA PHE A 10 -6.51 2.80 6.41
C PHE A 10 -6.18 1.44 5.79
N PHE A 11 -6.79 0.39 6.36
CA PHE A 11 -6.59 -1.02 6.01
C PHE A 11 -7.27 -1.43 4.68
N GLY A 12 -8.22 -0.63 4.17
CA GLY A 12 -8.91 -0.93 2.92
C GLY A 12 -9.71 -2.23 2.98
N CYS A 13 -9.87 -2.93 1.84
CA CYS A 13 -10.76 -4.09 1.76
C CYS A 13 -10.03 -5.43 1.67
N VAL A 14 -8.94 -5.52 0.90
CA VAL A 14 -8.26 -6.79 0.60
C VAL A 14 -7.55 -7.34 1.84
N ILE A 15 -6.96 -6.47 2.65
CA ILE A 15 -6.17 -6.86 3.83
C ILE A 15 -7.03 -7.60 4.86
N PRO A 16 -8.08 -6.99 5.46
CA PRO A 16 -8.84 -7.65 6.52
C PRO A 16 -9.60 -8.89 6.02
N ASN A 17 -9.94 -8.94 4.72
CA ASN A 17 -10.82 -9.98 4.18
C ASN A 17 -10.10 -11.12 3.44
N ARG A 18 -8.80 -10.97 3.11
CA ARG A 18 -8.04 -11.97 2.33
C ARG A 18 -6.65 -12.22 2.88
N TYR A 19 -5.93 -11.17 3.28
CA TYR A 19 -4.54 -11.28 3.74
C TYR A 19 -4.35 -10.58 5.08
N PRO A 20 -5.00 -11.06 6.17
CA PRO A 20 -4.95 -10.40 7.49
C PRO A 20 -3.55 -10.39 8.10
N GLY A 21 -2.66 -11.29 7.66
CA GLY A 21 -1.24 -11.27 8.05
C GLY A 21 -0.50 -9.98 7.67
N ILE A 22 -0.96 -9.27 6.63
CA ILE A 22 -0.44 -7.94 6.28
C ILE A 22 -0.77 -6.92 7.39
N GLU A 23 -2.00 -6.94 7.90
CA GLU A 23 -2.44 -6.06 8.98
C GLU A 23 -1.66 -6.37 10.26
N TYR A 24 -1.50 -7.65 10.62
CA TYR A 24 -0.66 -8.04 11.75
C TYR A 24 0.76 -7.48 11.61
N ALA A 25 1.37 -7.66 10.44
CA ALA A 25 2.72 -7.17 10.16
C ALA A 25 2.81 -5.64 10.33
N VAL A 26 1.89 -4.88 9.73
CA VAL A 26 1.89 -3.41 9.83
C VAL A 26 1.74 -2.95 11.27
N ARG A 27 0.80 -3.52 12.02
CA ARG A 27 0.56 -3.17 13.43
C ARG A 27 1.76 -3.49 14.31
N TRP A 28 2.42 -4.62 14.06
CA TRP A 28 3.59 -5.00 14.84
C TRP A 28 4.79 -4.09 14.54
N VAL A 29 5.09 -3.87 13.25
CA VAL A 29 6.21 -3.03 12.80
C VAL A 29 6.04 -1.58 13.25
N THR A 30 4.83 -1.04 13.16
CA THR A 30 4.55 0.34 13.58
C THR A 30 4.29 0.47 15.09
N GLY A 31 4.00 -0.63 15.79
CA GLY A 31 3.71 -0.65 17.22
C GLY A 31 4.95 -0.56 18.11
N LYS A 32 4.75 -0.72 19.43
CA LYS A 32 5.80 -0.60 20.47
C LYS A 32 7.01 -1.51 20.22
N GLY A 33 6.80 -2.69 19.64
CA GLY A 33 7.87 -3.65 19.36
C GLY A 33 8.77 -3.25 18.18
N GLY A 34 8.23 -2.48 17.24
CA GLY A 34 8.95 -1.95 16.10
C GLY A 34 9.35 -0.49 16.31
N PHE A 35 8.63 0.44 15.67
CA PHE A 35 8.97 1.87 15.63
C PHE A 35 8.13 2.78 16.54
N ASN A 36 7.17 2.23 17.29
CA ASN A 36 6.35 2.96 18.26
C ASN A 36 5.69 4.23 17.70
N MET A 37 5.09 4.11 16.51
CA MET A 37 4.38 5.18 15.82
C MET A 37 2.99 5.39 16.42
N ASP A 38 2.48 6.63 16.37
CA ASP A 38 1.11 6.95 16.77
C ASP A 38 0.10 6.56 15.67
N MET A 39 -0.12 5.26 15.55
CA MET A 39 -1.09 4.64 14.64
C MET A 39 -2.38 4.32 15.37
N LYS A 40 -3.52 4.76 14.82
CA LYS A 40 -4.85 4.50 15.38
C LYS A 40 -5.80 3.94 14.31
N ASP A 41 -6.74 3.09 14.74
CA ASP A 41 -7.84 2.62 13.88
C ASP A 41 -9.04 3.55 13.90
N HIS A 42 -9.75 3.60 12.77
CA HIS A 42 -11.08 4.19 12.71
C HIS A 42 -12.09 3.16 12.18
N ARG A 43 -12.98 2.69 13.06
CA ARG A 43 -13.94 1.61 12.75
C ARG A 43 -14.89 1.93 11.61
N GLU A 44 -15.16 3.21 11.43
CA GLU A 44 -16.04 3.65 10.35
C GLU A 44 -15.39 3.64 8.97
N PHE A 45 -14.08 3.45 8.80
CA PHE A 45 -13.51 3.41 7.44
C PHE A 45 -14.20 2.34 6.58
N SER A 46 -14.49 2.71 5.34
CA SER A 46 -15.09 1.83 4.34
C SER A 46 -14.12 1.63 3.17
N CYS A 47 -14.63 1.13 2.03
CA CYS A 47 -13.85 1.08 0.80
C CYS A 47 -13.32 2.49 0.43
N CYS A 48 -12.15 2.55 -0.21
CA CYS A 48 -11.47 3.81 -0.56
C CYS A 48 -12.18 4.69 -1.59
N PRO A 49 -13.34 4.30 -2.16
CA PRO A 49 -13.62 3.22 -3.12
C PRO A 49 -12.54 2.88 -4.15
N VAL A 50 -12.58 1.67 -4.71
CA VAL A 50 -11.64 1.21 -5.74
C VAL A 50 -11.83 2.03 -7.02
N PRO A 51 -10.80 2.76 -7.49
CA PRO A 51 -10.94 3.67 -8.63
C PRO A 51 -11.27 2.92 -9.92
N GLY A 52 -10.72 1.72 -10.14
CA GLY A 52 -10.96 0.95 -11.36
C GLY A 52 -12.44 0.58 -11.62
N ILE A 53 -13.29 0.60 -10.60
CA ILE A 53 -14.73 0.37 -10.72
C ILE A 53 -15.49 1.69 -10.53
N PHE A 54 -15.37 2.31 -9.34
CA PHE A 54 -16.20 3.44 -8.99
C PHE A 54 -15.88 4.69 -9.80
N TYR A 55 -14.61 5.01 -10.01
CA TYR A 55 -14.23 6.18 -10.81
C TYR A 55 -14.61 6.00 -12.28
N SER A 56 -14.46 4.76 -12.79
CA SER A 56 -14.82 4.40 -14.16
C SER A 56 -16.33 4.40 -14.42
N THR A 57 -17.15 4.09 -13.41
CA THR A 57 -18.62 4.02 -13.55
C THR A 57 -19.32 5.32 -13.17
N ASP A 58 -19.02 5.88 -12.00
CA ASP A 58 -19.61 7.13 -11.52
C ASP A 58 -18.65 7.92 -10.63
N LYS A 59 -18.01 8.93 -11.23
CA LYS A 59 -17.00 9.77 -10.57
C LYS A 59 -17.55 10.50 -9.34
N ASP A 60 -18.83 10.90 -9.35
CA ASP A 60 -19.43 11.62 -8.22
C ASP A 60 -19.57 10.71 -6.99
N THR A 61 -20.03 9.47 -7.17
CA THR A 61 -20.11 8.45 -6.11
C THR A 61 -18.72 8.09 -5.60
N TRP A 62 -17.75 7.90 -6.51
CA TRP A 62 -16.36 7.67 -6.12
C TRP A 62 -15.86 8.79 -5.19
N LEU A 63 -16.02 10.05 -5.62
CA LEU A 63 -15.52 11.20 -4.87
C LEU A 63 -16.24 11.36 -3.55
N LEU A 64 -17.57 11.18 -3.51
CA LEU A 64 -18.37 11.27 -2.28
C LEU A 64 -17.91 10.27 -1.22
N LEU A 65 -17.77 9.01 -1.60
CA LEU A 65 -17.37 7.94 -0.67
C LEU A 65 -15.91 8.10 -0.22
N ALA A 66 -15.00 8.51 -1.12
CA ALA A 66 -13.63 8.82 -0.76
C ALA A 66 -13.57 9.99 0.23
N SER A 67 -14.34 11.06 -0.04
CA SER A 67 -14.46 12.24 0.83
C SER A 67 -15.00 11.88 2.21
N ARG A 68 -15.95 10.94 2.30
CA ARG A 68 -16.46 10.48 3.59
C ARG A 68 -15.36 9.88 4.46
N ASN A 69 -14.42 9.11 3.87
CA ASN A 69 -13.26 8.61 4.63
C ASN A 69 -12.32 9.75 5.03
N LEU A 70 -12.08 10.73 4.16
CA LEU A 70 -11.23 11.89 4.46
C LEU A 70 -11.79 12.73 5.62
N VAL A 71 -13.12 12.86 5.72
CA VAL A 71 -13.76 13.56 6.86
C VAL A 71 -13.44 12.89 8.20
N LEU A 72 -13.33 11.57 8.26
CA LEU A 72 -12.98 10.86 9.50
C LEU A 72 -11.57 11.24 9.98
N ALA A 73 -10.61 11.32 9.07
CA ALA A 73 -9.25 11.75 9.38
C ALA A 73 -9.15 13.24 9.73
N GLN A 74 -9.93 14.07 9.04
CA GLN A 74 -10.08 15.49 9.36
C GLN A 74 -10.60 15.70 10.79
N ASP A 75 -11.69 15.02 11.15
CA ASP A 75 -12.37 15.16 12.45
C ASP A 75 -11.42 14.79 13.60
N GLU A 76 -10.57 13.79 13.39
CA GLU A 76 -9.53 13.37 14.35
C GLU A 76 -8.22 14.15 14.26
N ARG A 77 -8.06 15.04 13.27
CA ARG A 77 -6.81 15.77 12.96
C ARG A 77 -5.59 14.85 12.84
N ARG A 78 -5.77 13.73 12.15
CA ARG A 78 -4.74 12.73 11.88
C ARG A 78 -4.53 12.57 10.39
N GLN A 79 -3.31 12.23 10.00
CA GLN A 79 -3.02 11.85 8.61
C GLN A 79 -3.55 10.45 8.34
N ILE A 80 -3.80 10.11 7.08
CA ILE A 80 -4.11 8.73 6.70
C ILE A 80 -2.82 8.04 6.30
N VAL A 81 -2.55 6.84 6.83
CA VAL A 81 -1.53 5.93 6.29
C VAL A 81 -2.24 4.72 5.70
N THR A 82 -1.90 4.40 4.46
CA THR A 82 -2.36 3.16 3.82
C THR A 82 -1.18 2.33 3.34
N VAL A 83 -1.40 1.02 3.27
CA VAL A 83 -0.42 0.04 2.78
C VAL A 83 -0.89 -0.53 1.43
N CYS A 84 -1.59 0.28 0.64
CA CYS A 84 -2.19 -0.14 -0.62
C CYS A 84 -2.17 1.00 -1.64
N ASN A 85 -1.47 0.78 -2.76
CA ASN A 85 -1.39 1.74 -3.86
C ASN A 85 -2.77 2.18 -4.38
N GLY A 86 -3.74 1.26 -4.45
CA GLY A 86 -5.10 1.58 -4.89
C GLY A 86 -5.83 2.54 -3.94
N CYS A 87 -5.65 2.35 -2.63
CA CYS A 87 -6.23 3.24 -1.62
C CYS A 87 -5.51 4.59 -1.60
N LEU A 88 -4.18 4.58 -1.74
CA LEU A 88 -3.36 5.78 -1.85
C LEU A 88 -3.86 6.68 -2.98
N ALA A 89 -3.87 6.15 -4.22
CA ALA A 89 -4.29 6.92 -5.39
C ALA A 89 -5.74 7.42 -5.28
N SER A 90 -6.65 6.58 -4.77
CA SER A 90 -8.06 6.97 -4.63
C SER A 90 -8.25 8.13 -3.66
N LEU A 91 -7.68 8.02 -2.46
CA LEU A 91 -7.85 9.05 -1.43
C LEU A 91 -7.05 10.31 -1.76
N MET A 92 -5.84 10.20 -2.29
CA MET A 92 -5.06 11.35 -2.76
C MET A 92 -5.78 12.12 -3.86
N LYS A 93 -6.25 11.42 -4.92
CA LYS A 93 -6.95 12.09 -6.01
C LYS A 93 -8.23 12.77 -5.51
N ALA A 94 -8.93 12.17 -4.55
CA ALA A 94 -10.07 12.82 -3.90
C ALA A 94 -9.66 14.13 -3.18
N THR A 95 -8.52 14.16 -2.48
CA THR A 95 -8.02 15.39 -1.85
C THR A 95 -7.75 16.50 -2.86
N GLU A 96 -7.24 16.19 -4.05
CA GLU A 96 -7.03 17.16 -5.13
C GLU A 96 -8.35 17.72 -5.67
N TYR A 97 -9.32 16.85 -5.99
CA TYR A 97 -10.63 17.28 -6.48
C TYR A 97 -11.36 18.19 -5.47
N LEU A 98 -11.19 17.93 -4.18
CA LEU A 98 -11.78 18.72 -3.10
C LEU A 98 -11.12 20.09 -2.90
N GLN A 99 -10.00 20.39 -3.57
CA GLN A 99 -9.43 21.74 -3.56
C GLN A 99 -10.26 22.72 -4.39
N GLU A 100 -11.03 22.24 -5.37
CA GLU A 100 -11.95 23.09 -6.15
C GLU A 100 -13.23 23.38 -5.33
N PRO A 101 -13.54 24.65 -5.02
CA PRO A 101 -14.67 25.01 -4.14
C PRO A 101 -16.03 24.51 -4.65
N LYS A 102 -16.24 24.50 -5.97
CA LYS A 102 -17.48 24.03 -6.59
C LYS A 102 -17.67 22.53 -6.38
N THR A 103 -16.60 21.75 -6.60
CA THR A 103 -16.59 20.30 -6.42
C THR A 103 -16.76 19.94 -4.95
N MET A 104 -16.01 20.56 -4.03
CA MET A 104 -16.19 20.38 -2.59
C MET A 104 -17.61 20.77 -2.14
N GLY A 105 -18.17 21.86 -2.68
CA GLY A 105 -19.54 22.29 -2.38
C GLY A 105 -20.59 21.26 -2.80
N LYS A 106 -20.41 20.59 -3.95
CA LYS A 106 -21.29 19.51 -4.41
C LYS A 106 -21.24 18.30 -3.48
N VAL A 107 -20.03 17.84 -3.14
CA VAL A 107 -19.84 16.73 -2.21
C VAL A 107 -20.44 17.04 -0.84
N ASN A 108 -20.20 18.25 -0.32
CA ASN A 108 -20.70 18.66 0.99
C ASN A 108 -22.23 18.75 1.08
N ARG A 109 -22.94 19.03 -0.02
CA ARG A 109 -24.41 18.98 -0.03
C ARG A 109 -24.95 17.58 0.26
N THR A 110 -24.24 16.54 -0.16
CA THR A 110 -24.63 15.16 0.12
C THR A 110 -24.12 14.72 1.49
N LEU A 111 -22.87 15.05 1.86
CA LEU A 111 -22.33 14.73 3.19
C LEU A 111 -23.16 15.36 4.33
N SER A 112 -23.76 16.54 4.12
CA SER A 112 -24.58 17.17 5.15
C SER A 112 -25.83 16.37 5.52
N GLN A 113 -26.31 15.49 4.64
CA GLN A 113 -27.44 14.59 4.92
C GLN A 113 -27.12 13.56 6.02
N ILE A 114 -25.83 13.27 6.23
CA ILE A 114 -25.34 12.39 7.30
C ILE A 114 -24.59 13.17 8.38
N GLY A 115 -24.79 14.48 8.47
CA GLY A 115 -24.13 15.34 9.47
C GLY A 115 -22.62 15.47 9.29
N LYS A 116 -22.08 15.22 8.10
CA LYS A 116 -20.64 15.33 7.80
C LYS A 116 -20.35 16.49 6.85
N LYS A 117 -19.12 17.00 6.90
CA LYS A 117 -18.62 18.06 6.01
C LYS A 117 -17.11 17.98 5.86
N TYR A 118 -16.62 17.99 4.63
CA TYR A 118 -15.20 18.16 4.33
C TYR A 118 -14.86 19.65 4.21
N THR A 119 -13.81 20.06 4.93
CA THR A 119 -13.22 21.40 4.89
C THR A 119 -11.70 21.37 4.73
N GLY A 120 -11.08 20.19 4.85
CA GLY A 120 -9.66 20.07 5.14
C GLY A 120 -9.36 20.25 6.63
N VAL A 121 -8.09 20.11 6.99
CA VAL A 121 -7.58 20.24 8.35
C VAL A 121 -7.18 21.70 8.61
N PRO A 122 -7.66 22.35 9.68
CA PRO A 122 -7.26 23.71 10.01
C PRO A 122 -5.80 23.73 10.48
N VAL A 123 -4.94 24.45 9.77
CA VAL A 123 -3.48 24.50 10.04
C VAL A 123 -3.03 25.78 10.72
N ARG A 124 -3.58 26.93 10.33
CA ARG A 124 -3.25 28.23 10.94
C ARG A 124 -4.41 29.22 10.84
N THR A 125 -4.28 30.33 11.56
CA THR A 125 -5.22 31.44 11.49
C THR A 125 -4.48 32.69 11.04
N GLU A 126 -4.98 33.34 9.99
CA GLU A 126 -4.48 34.61 9.47
C GLU A 126 -5.54 35.69 9.71
N GLY A 127 -5.31 36.53 10.71
CA GLY A 127 -6.30 37.50 11.18
C GLY A 127 -7.57 36.82 11.70
N LYS A 128 -8.70 37.03 11.01
CA LYS A 128 -9.99 36.37 11.33
C LYS A 128 -10.26 35.11 10.50
N ARG A 129 -9.39 34.75 9.55
CA ARG A 129 -9.59 33.65 8.62
C ARG A 129 -8.81 32.41 9.05
N ARG A 130 -9.48 31.26 9.09
CA ARG A 130 -8.81 29.95 9.26
C ARG A 130 -8.33 29.45 7.90
N ILE A 131 -7.07 29.02 7.86
CA ILE A 131 -6.45 28.37 6.70
C ILE A 131 -6.58 26.87 6.90
N PHE A 132 -7.04 26.19 5.84
CA PHE A 132 -7.23 24.75 5.82
C PHE A 132 -6.35 24.14 4.75
N GLU A 133 -5.76 22.99 5.07
CA GLU A 133 -5.02 22.17 4.12
C GLU A 133 -5.77 20.85 3.89
N PRO A 134 -5.59 20.22 2.72
CA PRO A 134 -6.16 18.90 2.48
C PRO A 134 -5.66 17.87 3.51
N VAL A 135 -6.48 16.86 3.79
CA VAL A 135 -6.05 15.71 4.60
C VAL A 135 -4.87 15.03 3.91
N ARG A 136 -3.74 14.90 4.61
CA ARG A 136 -2.55 14.24 4.07
C ARG A 136 -2.74 12.72 4.08
N VAL A 137 -2.58 12.10 2.91
CA VAL A 137 -2.61 10.65 2.71
C VAL A 137 -1.18 10.19 2.38
N ARG A 138 -0.67 9.25 3.15
CA ARG A 138 0.69 8.71 3.06
C ARG A 138 0.65 7.23 2.69
N HIS A 139 1.70 6.78 2.02
CA HIS A 139 1.93 5.36 1.82
C HIS A 139 2.89 4.80 2.88
N TYR A 140 2.68 3.55 3.29
CA TYR A 140 3.58 2.86 4.21
C TYR A 140 5.04 2.86 3.77
N VAL A 141 5.31 2.61 2.48
CA VAL A 141 6.66 2.59 1.93
C VAL A 141 7.34 3.95 2.12
N GLU A 142 6.67 5.02 1.70
CA GLU A 142 7.17 6.39 1.85
C GLU A 142 7.40 6.72 3.33
N LEU A 143 6.46 6.35 4.21
CA LEU A 143 6.55 6.56 5.64
C LEU A 143 7.76 5.84 6.26
N MET A 144 7.99 4.58 5.89
CA MET A 144 9.14 3.80 6.38
C MET A 144 10.47 4.39 5.91
N VAL A 145 10.55 4.85 4.66
CA VAL A 145 11.81 5.40 4.13
C VAL A 145 12.08 6.81 4.66
N LYS A 146 11.08 7.71 4.62
CA LYS A 146 11.28 9.14 4.90
C LYS A 146 11.16 9.51 6.36
N ASP A 147 10.24 8.89 7.09
CA ASP A 147 9.92 9.28 8.47
C ASP A 147 10.61 8.34 9.48
N VAL A 148 10.73 7.03 9.17
CA VAL A 148 11.46 6.06 10.02
C VAL A 148 12.95 6.01 9.69
N GLY A 149 13.31 5.97 8.40
CA GLY A 149 14.70 5.93 7.94
C GLY A 149 15.26 4.51 7.80
N LEU A 150 16.08 4.30 6.76
CA LEU A 150 16.63 2.99 6.41
C LEU A 150 17.57 2.41 7.48
N ASP A 151 18.34 3.27 8.16
CA ASP A 151 19.23 2.84 9.25
C ASP A 151 18.44 2.24 10.41
N ALA A 152 17.32 2.86 10.80
CA ALA A 152 16.45 2.33 11.84
C ALA A 152 15.80 0.98 11.43
N ILE A 153 15.47 0.82 10.15
CA ILE A 153 14.98 -0.46 9.62
C ILE A 153 16.07 -1.55 9.74
N LYS A 154 17.29 -1.21 9.34
CA LYS A 154 18.44 -2.12 9.41
C LYS A 154 18.78 -2.51 10.85
N GLU A 155 18.75 -1.57 11.79
CA GLU A 155 18.98 -1.83 13.22
C GLU A 155 17.91 -2.74 13.83
N LYS A 156 16.66 -2.66 13.35
CA LYS A 156 15.55 -3.50 13.81
C LYS A 156 15.53 -4.89 13.15
N ALA A 157 16.29 -5.12 12.08
CA ALA A 157 16.37 -6.40 11.39
C ALA A 157 17.18 -7.44 12.21
N LYS A 158 16.54 -8.05 13.22
CA LYS A 158 17.13 -9.08 14.09
C LYS A 158 17.52 -10.37 13.36
N HIS A 159 16.81 -10.69 12.29
CA HIS A 159 17.06 -11.83 11.42
C HIS A 159 17.18 -11.33 9.97
N PRO A 160 18.33 -10.73 9.59
CA PRO A 160 18.54 -10.24 8.25
C PRO A 160 18.31 -11.35 7.22
N LEU A 161 17.60 -11.03 6.14
CA LEU A 161 17.15 -11.97 5.12
C LEU A 161 18.27 -12.31 4.12
N LYS A 162 19.43 -12.75 4.65
CA LYS A 162 20.63 -13.04 3.86
C LYS A 162 20.32 -14.05 2.75
N ASN A 163 20.98 -13.90 1.60
CA ASN A 163 20.84 -14.82 0.46
C ASN A 163 19.41 -15.00 -0.10
N ILE A 164 18.47 -14.13 0.31
CA ILE A 164 17.14 -14.03 -0.29
C ILE A 164 17.19 -13.00 -1.40
N ARG A 165 16.84 -13.43 -2.61
CA ARG A 165 16.72 -12.61 -3.81
C ARG A 165 15.25 -12.23 -3.99
N VAL A 166 14.96 -10.94 -4.06
CA VAL A 166 13.60 -10.40 -4.05
C VAL A 166 13.34 -9.67 -5.35
N ALA A 167 12.32 -10.08 -6.09
CA ALA A 167 11.79 -9.27 -7.18
C ALA A 167 10.82 -8.24 -6.63
N VAL A 168 11.19 -6.97 -6.70
CA VAL A 168 10.35 -5.87 -6.25
C VAL A 168 9.31 -5.53 -7.32
N HIS A 169 8.03 -5.48 -6.91
CA HIS A 169 6.94 -4.95 -7.71
C HIS A 169 6.34 -3.70 -7.05
N TYR A 170 6.70 -2.53 -7.59
CA TYR A 170 6.23 -1.23 -7.13
C TYR A 170 4.72 -1.05 -7.25
N GLY A 171 4.16 -1.46 -8.39
CA GLY A 171 2.77 -1.22 -8.74
C GLY A 171 2.51 0.22 -9.23
N CYS A 172 1.68 0.34 -10.25
CA CYS A 172 1.49 1.58 -11.00
C CYS A 172 1.01 2.77 -10.16
N HIS A 173 0.02 2.57 -9.28
CA HIS A 173 -0.59 3.65 -8.48
C HIS A 173 0.29 4.17 -7.33
N TYR A 174 1.46 3.58 -7.09
CA TYR A 174 2.46 4.15 -6.17
C TYR A 174 3.33 5.19 -6.89
N LEU A 175 3.66 4.92 -8.16
CA LEU A 175 4.59 5.71 -8.97
C LEU A 175 3.90 6.72 -9.90
N ARG A 176 2.58 6.60 -10.09
CA ARG A 176 1.80 7.39 -11.04
C ARG A 176 0.50 7.88 -10.40
N PRO A 177 -0.02 9.06 -10.81
CA PRO A 177 0.50 9.94 -11.86
C PRO A 177 1.77 10.71 -11.46
N THR A 178 2.61 11.08 -12.45
CA THR A 178 3.92 11.72 -12.22
C THR A 178 3.83 13.13 -11.64
N GLU A 179 2.66 13.77 -11.73
CA GLU A 179 2.35 15.02 -11.02
C GLU A 179 2.38 14.85 -9.49
N HIS A 180 2.36 13.61 -8.98
CA HIS A 180 2.60 13.26 -7.59
C HIS A 180 3.93 12.51 -7.39
N ALA A 181 4.94 12.74 -8.24
CA ALA A 181 6.31 12.24 -8.10
C ALA A 181 7.02 12.64 -6.78
N ALA A 182 6.29 13.16 -5.81
CA ALA A 182 6.75 13.47 -4.48
C ALA A 182 7.12 12.21 -3.66
N PHE A 183 6.70 11.01 -4.07
CA PHE A 183 7.03 9.79 -3.32
C PHE A 183 8.37 9.19 -3.72
N ASP A 184 8.50 8.77 -4.97
CA ASP A 184 9.66 8.07 -5.52
C ASP A 184 9.82 8.47 -7.00
N ASP A 185 10.98 8.21 -7.61
CA ASP A 185 11.16 8.49 -9.03
C ASP A 185 10.25 7.56 -9.87
N PRO A 186 9.37 8.09 -10.72
CA PRO A 186 8.47 7.29 -11.52
C PRO A 186 9.16 6.32 -12.48
N ASN A 187 10.37 6.63 -12.95
CA ASN A 187 11.09 5.88 -13.97
C ASN A 187 12.28 5.09 -13.38
N ASP A 188 12.76 5.47 -12.20
CA ASP A 188 13.84 4.77 -11.48
C ASP A 188 13.56 4.70 -9.96
N PRO A 189 12.47 4.02 -9.55
CA PRO A 189 12.09 3.99 -8.14
C PRO A 189 12.99 3.08 -7.32
N VAL A 190 13.29 3.51 -6.09
CA VAL A 190 14.23 2.81 -5.20
C VAL A 190 13.69 2.51 -3.81
N MET A 191 12.52 3.04 -3.41
CA MET A 191 12.09 2.99 -2.01
C MET A 191 11.75 1.58 -1.50
N ILE A 192 11.12 0.74 -2.32
CA ILE A 192 10.83 -0.64 -1.89
C ILE A 192 12.12 -1.47 -1.92
N ASP A 193 12.98 -1.27 -2.93
CA ASP A 193 14.31 -1.90 -2.98
C ASP A 193 15.10 -1.56 -1.72
N ASN A 194 15.13 -0.29 -1.32
CA ASN A 194 15.86 0.16 -0.13
C ASN A 194 15.32 -0.47 1.16
N ILE A 195 14.00 -0.68 1.30
CA ILE A 195 13.45 -1.41 2.45
C ILE A 195 13.88 -2.89 2.41
N VAL A 196 13.85 -3.51 1.23
CA VAL A 196 14.30 -4.91 1.03
C VAL A 196 15.78 -5.07 1.43
N GLU A 197 16.64 -4.19 0.95
CA GLU A 197 18.08 -4.17 1.25
C GLU A 197 18.34 -3.88 2.74
N ALA A 198 17.61 -2.94 3.34
CA ALA A 198 17.70 -2.67 4.78
C ALA A 198 17.26 -3.87 5.63
N CYS A 199 16.36 -4.73 5.12
CA CYS A 199 15.99 -6.00 5.75
C CYS A 199 17.03 -7.12 5.53
N GLY A 200 18.10 -6.86 4.77
CA GLY A 200 19.20 -7.78 4.51
C GLY A 200 18.99 -8.75 3.34
N ALA A 201 17.91 -8.60 2.57
CA ALA A 201 17.69 -9.31 1.32
C ALA A 201 18.32 -8.53 0.15
N THR A 202 18.43 -9.16 -1.02
CA THR A 202 18.91 -8.52 -2.25
C THR A 202 17.75 -8.28 -3.20
N SER A 203 17.49 -7.04 -3.57
CA SER A 203 16.58 -6.71 -4.66
C SER A 203 17.22 -7.05 -5.99
N VAL A 204 16.53 -7.84 -6.81
CA VAL A 204 17.03 -8.26 -8.12
C VAL A 204 16.41 -7.41 -9.22
N GLU A 205 17.26 -6.99 -10.16
CA GLU A 205 16.82 -6.40 -11.41
C GLU A 205 16.24 -7.44 -12.34
N TYR A 206 15.16 -7.06 -13.04
CA TYR A 206 14.51 -7.90 -14.03
C TYR A 206 13.85 -7.03 -15.12
N GLU A 207 13.72 -7.59 -16.31
CA GLU A 207 13.09 -6.93 -17.45
C GLU A 207 11.66 -6.50 -17.11
N ASP A 208 11.28 -5.29 -17.55
CA ASP A 208 9.95 -4.71 -17.36
C ASP A 208 9.51 -4.67 -15.88
N ARG A 209 10.44 -4.36 -14.96
CA ARG A 209 10.15 -4.25 -13.53
C ARG A 209 9.03 -3.26 -13.19
N LEU A 210 8.88 -2.20 -13.99
CA LEU A 210 7.86 -1.16 -13.80
C LEU A 210 6.50 -1.49 -14.42
N ASP A 211 6.40 -2.58 -15.20
CA ASP A 211 5.15 -2.95 -15.85
C ASP A 211 4.05 -3.37 -14.88
N CYS A 212 2.81 -3.15 -15.32
CA CYS A 212 1.61 -3.46 -14.58
C CYS A 212 1.48 -4.97 -14.30
N CYS A 213 1.00 -5.34 -13.11
CA CYS A 213 0.67 -6.73 -12.80
C CYS A 213 -0.54 -7.28 -13.58
N GLY A 214 -1.29 -6.41 -14.26
CA GLY A 214 -2.48 -6.76 -15.06
C GLY A 214 -3.82 -6.62 -14.35
N ALA A 215 -3.85 -6.37 -13.03
CA ALA A 215 -5.11 -6.42 -12.29
C ALA A 215 -5.92 -5.11 -12.25
N GLY A 216 -5.25 -3.97 -12.30
CA GLY A 216 -5.84 -2.64 -12.10
C GLY A 216 -6.92 -2.27 -13.13
N GLY A 217 -7.60 -1.14 -12.90
CA GLY A 217 -8.58 -0.62 -13.88
C GLY A 217 -9.80 -1.51 -14.13
N GLY A 218 -10.09 -2.48 -13.25
CA GLY A 218 -11.17 -3.45 -13.43
C GLY A 218 -10.79 -4.64 -14.33
N VAL A 219 -9.58 -4.69 -14.90
CA VAL A 219 -9.15 -5.72 -15.86
C VAL A 219 -9.20 -7.12 -15.24
N ARG A 220 -8.72 -7.30 -14.00
CA ARG A 220 -8.85 -8.60 -13.31
C ARG A 220 -10.29 -9.12 -13.23
N SER A 221 -11.27 -8.23 -13.15
CA SER A 221 -12.68 -8.62 -12.98
C SER A 221 -13.40 -8.81 -14.31
N HIS A 222 -12.96 -8.12 -15.38
CA HIS A 222 -13.66 -8.09 -16.67
C HIS A 222 -12.93 -8.85 -17.79
N ILE A 223 -11.60 -8.89 -17.78
CA ILE A 223 -10.76 -9.50 -18.82
C ILE A 223 -9.66 -10.33 -18.13
N VAL A 224 -10.08 -11.39 -17.43
CA VAL A 224 -9.21 -12.23 -16.58
C VAL A 224 -8.02 -12.79 -17.35
N ASP A 225 -8.23 -13.22 -18.60
CA ASP A 225 -7.16 -13.79 -19.44
C ASP A 225 -6.06 -12.79 -19.74
N LEU A 226 -6.42 -11.52 -20.00
CA LEU A 226 -5.45 -10.44 -20.18
C LEU A 226 -4.69 -10.17 -18.88
N ALA A 227 -5.40 -10.08 -17.75
CA ALA A 227 -4.76 -9.88 -16.46
C ALA A 227 -3.73 -10.99 -16.16
N ASN A 228 -4.11 -12.25 -16.39
CA ASN A 228 -3.26 -13.40 -16.16
C ASN A 228 -2.11 -13.50 -17.17
N ALA A 229 -2.32 -13.11 -18.43
CA ALA A 229 -1.27 -13.08 -19.44
C ALA A 229 -0.16 -12.07 -19.07
N LEU A 230 -0.53 -10.87 -18.61
CA LEU A 230 0.42 -9.87 -18.13
C LEU A 230 1.16 -10.35 -16.88
N THR A 231 0.46 -10.99 -15.93
CA THR A 231 1.12 -11.58 -14.76
C THR A 231 2.08 -12.72 -15.15
N ARG A 232 1.72 -13.55 -16.13
CA ARG A 232 2.56 -14.66 -16.62
C ARG A 232 3.86 -14.14 -17.24
N ASP A 233 3.77 -13.16 -18.12
CA ASP A 233 4.94 -12.54 -18.75
C ASP A 233 5.91 -12.02 -17.68
N LYS A 234 5.37 -11.27 -16.70
CA LYS A 234 6.16 -10.75 -15.59
C LYS A 234 6.77 -11.84 -14.70
N CYS A 235 6.00 -12.88 -14.34
CA CYS A 235 6.53 -14.02 -13.58
C CYS A 235 7.64 -14.77 -14.33
N THR A 236 7.60 -14.79 -15.67
CA THR A 236 8.63 -15.42 -16.51
C THR A 236 9.95 -14.64 -16.38
N LYS A 237 9.89 -13.31 -16.50
CA LYS A 237 11.05 -12.41 -16.33
C LYS A 237 11.61 -12.47 -14.90
N ILE A 238 10.73 -12.50 -13.90
CA ILE A 238 11.12 -12.66 -12.49
C ILE A 238 11.82 -14.00 -12.23
N SER A 239 11.30 -15.09 -12.81
CA SER A 239 11.92 -16.42 -12.68
C SER A 239 13.30 -16.44 -13.35
N ALA A 240 13.45 -15.82 -14.52
CA ALA A 240 14.71 -15.71 -15.23
C ALA A 240 15.76 -14.91 -14.44
N ALA A 241 15.34 -13.92 -13.64
CA ALA A 241 16.21 -13.18 -12.73
C ALA A 241 16.61 -13.96 -11.46
N GLY A 242 16.06 -15.17 -11.24
CA GLY A 242 16.37 -16.02 -10.11
C GLY A 242 15.89 -15.46 -8.77
N ALA A 243 14.72 -14.83 -8.75
CA ALA A 243 14.10 -14.35 -7.51
C ALA A 243 13.53 -15.51 -6.68
N ASP A 244 13.70 -15.45 -5.36
CA ASP A 244 13.12 -16.39 -4.40
C ASP A 244 11.68 -16.02 -4.02
N CYS A 245 11.35 -14.73 -4.11
CA CYS A 245 10.01 -14.22 -3.83
C CYS A 245 9.74 -12.89 -4.54
N ILE A 246 8.47 -12.53 -4.64
CA ILE A 246 7.97 -11.24 -5.11
C ILE A 246 7.55 -10.41 -3.89
N VAL A 247 7.99 -9.15 -3.82
CA VAL A 247 7.57 -8.20 -2.77
C VAL A 247 6.87 -7.00 -3.39
N THR A 248 5.73 -6.60 -2.83
CA THR A 248 4.98 -5.44 -3.30
C THR A 248 4.43 -4.60 -2.15
N GLY A 249 4.24 -3.30 -2.39
CA GLY A 249 3.52 -2.38 -1.49
C GLY A 249 2.00 -2.37 -1.69
N CYS A 250 1.45 -3.29 -2.48
CA CYS A 250 0.04 -3.30 -2.86
C CYS A 250 -0.64 -4.66 -2.66
N PRO A 251 -1.61 -4.78 -1.74
CA PRO A 251 -2.40 -6.00 -1.54
C PRO A 251 -3.15 -6.46 -2.79
N PHE A 252 -3.51 -5.55 -3.69
CA PHE A 252 -4.18 -5.91 -4.93
C PHE A 252 -3.21 -6.53 -5.96
N CYS A 253 -1.96 -6.05 -6.00
CA CYS A 253 -0.91 -6.70 -6.78
C CYS A 253 -0.56 -8.08 -6.21
N LEU A 254 -0.44 -8.18 -4.88
CA LEU A 254 -0.25 -9.47 -4.19
C LEU A 254 -1.36 -10.44 -4.58
N LEU A 255 -2.63 -10.04 -4.44
CA LEU A 255 -3.79 -10.85 -4.83
C LEU A 255 -3.70 -11.35 -6.28
N GLN A 256 -3.22 -10.51 -7.21
CA GLN A 256 -3.06 -10.88 -8.61
C GLN A 256 -1.97 -11.94 -8.80
N PHE A 257 -0.75 -11.67 -8.31
CA PHE A 257 0.36 -12.62 -8.40
C PHE A 257 0.05 -13.95 -7.72
N ASP A 258 -0.54 -13.89 -6.53
CA ASP A 258 -0.85 -15.07 -5.72
C ASP A 258 -1.90 -15.98 -6.40
N ASN A 259 -2.89 -15.40 -7.08
CA ASN A 259 -3.91 -16.15 -7.78
C ASN A 259 -3.51 -16.61 -9.18
N ALA A 260 -3.00 -15.67 -9.99
CA ALA A 260 -2.82 -15.90 -11.42
C ALA A 260 -1.79 -17.01 -11.69
N GLN A 261 -0.75 -17.13 -10.86
CA GLN A 261 0.30 -18.13 -11.02
C GLN A 261 -0.26 -19.57 -11.09
N LYS A 262 -1.37 -19.87 -10.41
CA LYS A 262 -2.01 -21.19 -10.47
C LYS A 262 -2.47 -21.60 -11.87
N SER A 263 -2.72 -20.63 -12.76
CA SER A 263 -3.17 -20.92 -14.12
C SER A 263 -2.04 -21.13 -15.12
N PHE A 264 -0.77 -21.02 -14.69
CA PHE A 264 0.38 -21.15 -15.60
C PHE A 264 1.69 -21.66 -14.97
N MET A 265 1.76 -21.84 -13.65
CA MET A 265 2.90 -22.40 -12.93
C MET A 265 2.43 -23.52 -12.00
N LYS A 266 3.17 -24.63 -12.00
CA LYS A 266 2.96 -25.74 -11.05
C LYS A 266 3.47 -25.36 -9.65
N GLU A 267 4.64 -24.76 -9.59
CA GLU A 267 5.25 -24.20 -8.39
C GLU A 267 5.42 -22.71 -8.61
N GLY A 268 4.54 -21.90 -8.01
CA GLY A 268 4.59 -20.45 -8.13
C GLY A 268 5.72 -19.83 -7.31
N ILE A 269 6.09 -18.61 -7.66
CA ILE A 269 6.99 -17.76 -6.89
C ILE A 269 6.21 -17.19 -5.68
N PRO A 270 6.67 -17.43 -4.44
CA PRO A 270 6.06 -16.86 -3.25
C PRO A 270 5.93 -15.34 -3.38
N VAL A 271 4.77 -14.80 -3.01
CA VAL A 271 4.50 -13.35 -3.05
C VAL A 271 4.08 -12.86 -1.67
N MET A 272 4.58 -11.69 -1.28
CA MET A 272 4.25 -11.08 -0.01
C MET A 272 4.22 -9.55 -0.08
N HIS A 273 3.62 -8.94 0.93
CA HIS A 273 3.63 -7.50 1.11
C HIS A 273 4.93 -7.06 1.78
N VAL A 274 5.42 -5.85 1.46
CA VAL A 274 6.66 -5.30 2.04
C VAL A 274 6.65 -5.26 3.58
N SER A 275 5.49 -5.06 4.19
CA SER A 275 5.36 -5.12 5.66
C SER A 275 5.58 -6.53 6.22
N GLN A 276 5.15 -7.59 5.51
CA GLN A 276 5.40 -8.98 5.94
C GLN A 276 6.90 -9.29 5.86
N LEU A 277 7.58 -8.86 4.78
CA LEU A 277 9.03 -8.99 4.65
C LEU A 277 9.77 -8.27 5.79
N GLN A 278 9.37 -7.04 6.10
CA GLN A 278 9.97 -6.25 7.18
C GLN A 278 9.71 -6.88 8.55
N ALA A 279 8.50 -7.39 8.81
CA ALA A 279 8.21 -8.11 10.05
C ALA A 279 9.04 -9.40 10.19
N LEU A 280 9.24 -10.15 9.09
CA LEU A 280 10.13 -11.32 9.07
C LEU A 280 11.55 -10.93 9.48
N SER A 281 12.11 -9.88 8.87
CA SER A 281 13.49 -9.46 9.17
C SER A 281 13.63 -8.99 10.62
N MET A 282 12.57 -8.45 11.21
CA MET A 282 12.52 -8.05 12.63
C MET A 282 12.29 -9.21 13.61
N GLY A 283 12.18 -10.43 13.09
CA GLY A 283 12.11 -11.67 13.85
C GLY A 283 10.72 -12.13 14.25
N ILE A 284 9.69 -11.72 13.51
CA ILE A 284 8.34 -12.25 13.69
C ILE A 284 8.23 -13.65 13.11
N ASP A 285 7.57 -14.52 13.86
CA ASP A 285 7.31 -15.89 13.43
C ASP A 285 6.46 -15.90 12.13
N PRO A 286 6.89 -16.62 11.08
CA PRO A 286 6.17 -16.68 9.81
C PRO A 286 4.70 -17.11 9.90
N ILE A 287 4.32 -17.91 10.90
CA ILE A 287 2.93 -18.34 11.11
C ILE A 287 2.05 -17.13 11.41
N SER A 288 2.56 -16.16 12.18
CA SER A 288 1.81 -14.94 12.51
C SER A 288 1.57 -14.03 11.31
N LEU A 289 2.33 -14.22 10.23
CA LEU A 289 2.25 -13.40 9.02
C LEU A 289 1.28 -13.96 7.97
N GLY A 290 0.59 -15.06 8.27
CA GLY A 290 -0.53 -15.57 7.47
C GLY A 290 -0.14 -16.09 6.09
N PHE A 291 1.09 -16.59 5.91
CA PHE A 291 1.52 -17.15 4.61
C PHE A 291 0.75 -18.43 4.23
N ASP A 292 0.10 -19.09 5.19
CA ASP A 292 -0.80 -20.21 4.98
C ASP A 292 -2.11 -19.82 4.29
N THR A 293 -2.51 -18.55 4.36
CA THR A 293 -3.68 -18.03 3.64
C THR A 293 -3.38 -17.65 2.19
N HIS A 294 -2.10 -17.71 1.78
CA HIS A 294 -1.70 -17.43 0.41
C HIS A 294 -1.99 -18.62 -0.50
N HIS A 295 -2.27 -18.34 -1.77
CA HIS A 295 -2.56 -19.34 -2.78
C HIS A 295 -1.29 -20.02 -3.32
N VAL A 296 -0.20 -19.28 -3.44
CA VAL A 296 1.14 -19.80 -3.71
C VAL A 296 1.82 -20.11 -2.38
N SER A 297 2.28 -21.35 -2.22
CA SER A 297 2.96 -21.78 -1.00
C SER A 297 4.26 -21.01 -0.78
N ALA A 298 4.44 -20.44 0.42
CA ALA A 298 5.69 -19.83 0.84
C ALA A 298 6.74 -20.85 1.34
N HIS A 299 6.47 -22.15 1.27
CA HIS A 299 7.34 -23.18 1.88
C HIS A 299 8.77 -23.18 1.31
N SER A 300 8.93 -22.99 -0.01
CA SER A 300 10.25 -22.90 -0.65
C SER A 300 11.09 -21.75 -0.08
N PHE A 301 10.47 -20.58 0.03
CA PHE A 301 11.05 -19.37 0.64
C PHE A 301 11.39 -19.59 2.12
N LEU A 302 10.44 -20.09 2.92
CA LEU A 302 10.66 -20.30 4.36
C LEU A 302 11.74 -21.35 4.65
N ARG A 303 11.86 -22.38 3.82
CA ARG A 303 12.94 -23.36 3.92
C ARG A 303 14.29 -22.72 3.63
N LYS A 304 14.37 -21.85 2.62
CA LYS A 304 15.60 -21.11 2.31
C LYS A 304 16.01 -20.20 3.47
N LEU A 305 15.05 -19.52 4.08
CA LEU A 305 15.27 -18.65 5.24
C LEU A 305 15.83 -19.40 6.47
N ARG A 306 15.43 -20.66 6.67
CA ARG A 306 15.91 -21.53 7.77
C ARG A 306 17.28 -22.15 7.51
N GLY A 307 17.76 -22.14 6.27
CA GLY A 307 19.05 -22.74 5.87
C GLY A 307 20.27 -21.89 6.20
N HIS A 308 20.17 -20.98 7.19
CA HIS A 308 21.21 -20.09 7.66
C HIS A 308 21.68 -20.44 9.07
#